data_AF-A0A482VWN4-F1
#
_entry.id   AF-A0A482VWN4-F1
#
_cell.length_a   1.000
_cell.length_b   1.000
_cell.length_c   1.000
_cell.angle_alpha   90.00
_cell.angle_beta   90.00
_cell.angle_gamma   90.00
#
_symmetry.space_group_name_H-M   'P 1'
#
loop_
_entity.id
_entity.type
_entity.pdbx_description
1 polymer ?
#
loop_
_entity_poly.entity_id
_entity_poly.type
_entity_poly.pdbx_seq_one_letter_code
_entity_poly.pdbx_strand_id
1 'polypeptide(L)'
;VIQDSFCMGILKPNETKLCKNSDCALTLPYQRPFDYGNDIITNSIISYDRGYRWITGAWSQCSKSCGSGVSSRMVVCRNDFGEENDHFCAHHIVPYHTIECNAHPCPNWEYGGWSDCDSNCEKRRQVTCRNSTGSFVEDSQCDKETKPSVMAKCKQCPRFSGDRFSSRRYRWTVGKWKRCSTTCGEGQKHRQVVCEDVKLKRTLVDQFCDHLPKPKTTSRCEKYGCPYVWIATPWSQCSADCGTGEQYRNVTCHRVYQKGSVDPIPLHFNKLHPNSYCNVYEKSADVAKCGGNHCNEAYVWRTEPWKECSHSCGKKGRRTRQIYCLEAKTGLKVEKRLCPKHSKPKRRVKCNQWRCLYKSCKEIQHHTKSKVNKDYLITIRNRPAWVYCYKMDTSQPEEYITLHADSQNYAENYDKRLRDPNSCPYDGRRFDACDCLEVGPERSGLTKFWKVRLNVTSLRIIGDDFTFSRQSRGMRVPYGTAGDCYSARKGCAQAKFSIDLTGTSFRLSENVRWRSIGKHATARIDASERRVVGQCGGYCGNCVADASVGLQVEIT
;
A
#
# COMPACT_ATOMS: atom_id res chain seq x y z
N VAL A 1 0.85 8.16 23.80
CA VAL A 1 0.37 6.79 24.12
C VAL A 1 1.15 5.83 23.25
N ILE A 2 2.12 5.13 23.83
CA ILE A 2 2.89 4.10 23.13
C ILE A 2 2.02 2.84 23.17
N GLN A 3 1.67 2.30 22.00
CA GLN A 3 0.92 1.05 21.90
C GLN A 3 1.82 -0.14 22.24
N ASP A 4 1.24 -1.15 22.88
CA ASP A 4 1.84 -2.43 23.30
C ASP A 4 2.47 -3.27 22.15
N SER A 5 2.41 -2.76 20.91
CA SER A 5 3.02 -3.35 19.72
C SER A 5 4.53 -3.10 19.58
N PHE A 6 5.15 -2.32 20.47
CA PHE A 6 6.60 -2.05 20.45
C PHE A 6 7.47 -3.12 21.14
N CYS A 7 6.88 -4.19 21.68
CA CYS A 7 7.63 -5.34 22.19
C CYS A 7 7.28 -6.63 21.42
N MET A 8 7.94 -6.86 20.29
CA MET A 8 8.23 -8.23 19.84
C MET A 8 9.69 -8.33 19.45
N GLY A 9 10.44 -9.11 20.22
CA GLY A 9 11.85 -9.32 19.92
C GLY A 9 12.69 -10.13 20.90
N ILE A 10 12.16 -10.73 21.97
CA ILE A 10 12.83 -11.86 22.64
C ILE A 10 11.73 -12.86 23.07
N LEU A 11 11.91 -14.12 22.67
CA LEU A 11 11.01 -15.24 22.93
C LEU A 11 10.57 -15.28 24.41
N LYS A 12 9.25 -15.37 24.63
CA LYS A 12 8.64 -15.58 25.94
C LYS A 12 8.99 -16.99 26.44
N PRO A 13 9.42 -17.20 27.71
CA PRO A 13 9.63 -18.54 28.24
C PRO A 13 8.29 -19.29 28.34
N ASN A 14 8.32 -20.61 28.14
CA ASN A 14 7.14 -21.49 28.21
C ASN A 14 6.36 -21.30 29.52
N GLU A 15 5.03 -21.15 29.41
CA GLU A 15 4.12 -20.86 30.52
C GLU A 15 3.69 -22.09 31.34
N THR A 16 4.31 -23.25 31.12
CA THR A 16 4.08 -24.43 31.97
C THR A 16 5.38 -25.15 32.29
N LYS A 17 5.68 -25.21 33.59
CA LYS A 17 6.72 -26.06 34.19
C LYS A 17 6.04 -26.94 35.24
N LEU A 18 6.16 -28.26 35.09
CA LEU A 18 5.71 -29.23 36.08
C LEU A 18 6.52 -29.03 37.38
N CYS A 19 5.83 -28.69 38.47
CA CYS A 19 6.46 -28.54 39.77
C CYS A 19 6.49 -29.90 40.48
N LYS A 20 7.70 -30.47 40.65
CA LYS A 20 7.95 -31.54 41.62
C LYS A 20 8.31 -30.88 42.95
N ASN A 21 7.54 -31.21 43.98
CA ASN A 21 7.74 -30.74 45.34
C ASN A 21 8.89 -31.53 45.98
N SER A 22 9.97 -30.86 46.37
CA SER A 22 10.89 -31.34 47.40
C SER A 22 11.69 -30.17 47.95
N ASP A 23 11.39 -29.84 49.20
CA ASP A 23 12.29 -29.43 50.27
C ASP A 23 13.45 -28.50 49.92
N CYS A 24 13.34 -27.25 50.36
CA CYS A 24 14.29 -26.59 51.27
C CYS A 24 13.78 -25.16 51.51
N ALA A 25 13.32 -24.89 52.72
CA ALA A 25 14.17 -24.43 53.82
C ALA A 25 14.58 -22.97 53.64
N LEU A 26 13.93 -22.15 54.47
CA LEU A 26 14.29 -20.82 54.92
C LEU A 26 15.81 -20.59 55.00
N THR A 27 16.29 -19.41 54.62
CA THR A 27 17.31 -18.60 55.35
C THR A 27 17.65 -17.31 54.56
N LEU A 28 17.17 -16.11 54.99
CA LEU A 28 17.86 -15.01 55.72
C LEU A 28 18.74 -14.07 54.83
N PRO A 29 19.09 -12.79 55.18
CA PRO A 29 19.00 -12.02 56.47
C PRO A 29 18.36 -10.58 56.36
N TYR A 30 17.71 -10.01 57.40
CA TYR A 30 18.21 -9.07 58.47
C TYR A 30 18.72 -7.68 57.94
N GLN A 31 18.34 -6.46 58.39
CA GLN A 31 17.63 -6.01 59.60
C GLN A 31 17.27 -4.48 59.65
N ARG A 32 16.02 -4.16 60.10
CA ARG A 32 15.54 -3.07 61.05
C ARG A 32 15.60 -1.55 60.70
N PRO A 33 14.81 -0.64 61.37
CA PRO A 33 14.04 -0.78 62.64
C PRO A 33 12.61 -0.12 62.75
N PHE A 34 11.90 -0.49 63.85
CA PHE A 34 10.68 0.08 64.50
C PHE A 34 9.30 -0.19 63.85
N ASP A 35 8.27 -0.75 64.50
CA ASP A 35 8.10 -1.36 65.84
C ASP A 35 6.73 -2.11 65.86
N TYR A 36 6.71 -3.32 66.44
CA TYR A 36 5.63 -4.15 67.06
C TYR A 36 4.14 -3.82 66.80
N GLY A 37 3.21 -4.76 66.57
CA GLY A 37 3.09 -6.22 66.73
C GLY A 37 1.58 -6.52 66.53
N ASN A 38 1.04 -7.71 66.23
CA ASN A 38 1.50 -9.08 66.37
C ASN A 38 0.84 -9.92 65.26
N ASP A 39 1.60 -10.91 64.77
CA ASP A 39 1.05 -12.13 64.20
C ASP A 39 0.28 -12.90 65.30
N ILE A 40 -0.79 -13.59 64.93
CA ILE A 40 -0.84 -15.06 64.87
C ILE A 40 -2.29 -15.47 64.65
N ILE A 41 -2.43 -16.23 63.57
CA ILE A 41 -3.55 -17.05 63.17
C ILE A 41 -3.89 -18.03 64.29
N THR A 42 -5.13 -18.00 64.78
CA THR A 42 -5.77 -19.21 65.31
C THR A 42 -6.88 -19.64 64.37
N ASN A 43 -6.69 -20.84 63.84
CA ASN A 43 -7.66 -21.69 63.15
C ASN A 43 -9.12 -21.40 63.48
N SER A 44 -9.88 -21.04 62.44
CA SER A 44 -11.25 -21.54 62.29
C SER A 44 -11.65 -21.46 60.82
N ILE A 45 -11.82 -22.64 60.24
CA ILE A 45 -12.46 -22.94 58.97
C ILE A 45 -13.76 -22.14 58.83
N ILE A 46 -13.82 -21.25 57.83
CA ILE A 46 -15.06 -20.86 57.12
C ILE A 46 -14.63 -20.72 55.64
N SER A 47 -14.71 -21.81 54.89
CA SER A 47 -15.74 -22.04 53.88
C SER A 47 -15.64 -21.06 52.70
N TYR A 48 -15.29 -21.60 51.53
CA TYR A 48 -15.51 -21.00 50.21
C TYR A 48 -16.85 -20.26 50.16
N ASP A 49 -16.84 -18.98 49.77
CA ASP A 49 -18.04 -18.39 49.16
C ASP A 49 -17.66 -17.47 47.98
N ARG A 50 -17.74 -18.08 46.79
CA ARG A 50 -18.13 -17.49 45.49
C ARG A 50 -17.17 -16.58 44.70
N GLY A 51 -15.87 -16.49 44.97
CA GLY A 51 -14.91 -15.95 43.97
C GLY A 51 -15.15 -14.50 43.54
N TYR A 52 -15.70 -13.65 44.41
CA TYR A 52 -15.94 -12.23 44.13
C TYR A 52 -14.64 -11.42 44.19
N ARG A 53 -14.41 -10.57 43.19
CA ARG A 53 -13.26 -9.64 43.14
C ARG A 53 -13.65 -8.30 42.53
N TRP A 54 -12.91 -7.25 42.89
CA TRP A 54 -13.05 -5.93 42.27
C TRP A 54 -12.60 -6.00 40.81
N ILE A 55 -13.50 -5.68 39.89
CA ILE A 55 -13.22 -5.55 38.47
C ILE A 55 -13.38 -4.10 38.07
N THR A 56 -12.36 -3.56 37.42
CA THR A 56 -12.37 -2.18 36.91
C THR A 56 -12.57 -2.17 35.41
N GLY A 57 -13.43 -1.30 34.91
CA GLY A 57 -13.53 -1.03 33.47
C GLY A 57 -12.46 -0.03 32.99
N ALA A 58 -12.54 0.32 31.70
CA ALA A 58 -11.65 1.32 31.11
C ALA A 58 -11.93 2.73 31.66
N TRP A 59 -10.88 3.56 31.72
CA TRP A 59 -10.98 4.98 32.05
C TRP A 59 -11.76 5.76 30.98
N SER A 60 -12.61 6.67 31.43
CA SER A 60 -13.35 7.60 30.57
C SER A 60 -12.42 8.68 29.99
N GLN A 61 -12.90 9.40 28.97
CA GLN A 61 -12.16 10.57 28.49
C GLN A 61 -12.05 11.60 29.62
N CYS A 62 -10.90 12.27 29.70
CA CYS A 62 -10.67 13.26 30.74
C CYS A 62 -11.72 14.38 30.68
N SER A 63 -12.30 14.76 31.81
CA SER A 63 -13.38 15.76 31.86
C SER A 63 -12.95 17.16 31.41
N LYS A 64 -11.64 17.46 31.44
CA LYS A 64 -11.05 18.69 30.89
C LYS A 64 -9.91 18.35 29.95
N SER A 65 -9.75 19.12 28.88
CA SER A 65 -8.61 19.00 27.96
C SER A 65 -7.33 19.64 28.50
N CYS A 66 -7.40 20.49 29.52
CA CYS A 66 -6.29 21.16 30.22
C CYS A 66 -6.75 21.64 31.61
N GLY A 67 -5.83 22.04 32.50
CA GLY A 67 -6.17 22.64 33.78
C GLY A 67 -6.72 21.65 34.83
N SER A 68 -6.19 20.44 34.84
CA SER A 68 -6.54 19.34 35.78
C SER A 68 -8.00 18.94 35.70
N GLY A 69 -8.28 18.01 34.79
CA GLY A 69 -9.54 17.27 34.69
C GLY A 69 -9.51 15.97 35.49
N VAL A 70 -10.65 15.29 35.52
CA VAL A 70 -10.82 14.01 36.19
C VAL A 70 -11.30 12.99 35.18
N SER A 71 -10.65 11.83 35.15
CA SER A 71 -11.10 10.66 34.40
C SER A 71 -11.70 9.67 35.39
N SER A 72 -12.80 9.04 35.01
CA SER A 72 -13.58 8.12 35.84
C SER A 72 -13.64 6.73 35.22
N ARG A 73 -13.70 5.67 36.02
CA ARG A 73 -13.91 4.30 35.55
C ARG A 73 -14.91 3.59 36.42
N MET A 74 -15.59 2.59 35.86
CA MET A 74 -16.45 1.68 36.61
C MET A 74 -15.59 0.75 37.49
N VAL A 75 -16.01 0.55 38.73
CA VAL A 75 -15.43 -0.41 39.68
C VAL A 75 -16.59 -1.19 40.27
N VAL A 76 -16.62 -2.50 40.04
CA VAL A 76 -17.72 -3.37 40.48
C VAL A 76 -17.16 -4.63 41.14
N CYS A 77 -17.76 -5.05 42.24
CA CYS A 77 -17.43 -6.33 42.87
C CYS A 77 -18.24 -7.44 42.20
N ARG A 78 -17.56 -8.38 41.54
CA ARG A 78 -18.24 -9.41 40.73
C ARG A 78 -17.56 -10.76 40.86
N ASN A 79 -18.34 -11.84 40.85
CA ASN A 79 -17.83 -13.22 40.81
C ASN A 79 -17.51 -13.72 39.40
N ASP A 80 -16.93 -14.91 39.31
CA ASP A 80 -16.58 -15.57 38.04
C ASP A 80 -17.81 -15.93 37.18
N PHE A 81 -19.02 -15.97 37.76
CA PHE A 81 -20.29 -16.22 37.07
C PHE A 81 -20.98 -14.94 36.58
N GLY A 82 -20.44 -13.76 36.90
CA GLY A 82 -20.94 -12.48 36.43
C GLY A 82 -21.91 -11.76 37.38
N GLU A 83 -22.19 -12.32 38.55
CA GLU A 83 -23.08 -11.72 39.55
C GLU A 83 -22.35 -10.63 40.34
N GLU A 84 -23.01 -9.50 40.57
CA GLU A 84 -22.43 -8.34 41.25
C GLU A 84 -22.95 -8.23 42.68
N ASN A 85 -22.05 -8.16 43.66
CA ASN A 85 -22.40 -7.95 45.05
C ASN A 85 -21.22 -7.40 45.87
N ASP A 86 -21.28 -6.11 46.19
CA ASP A 86 -20.21 -5.37 46.86
C ASP A 86 -19.86 -5.87 48.28
N HIS A 87 -20.76 -6.57 48.98
CA HIS A 87 -20.50 -7.07 50.33
C HIS A 87 -19.47 -8.19 50.39
N PHE A 88 -19.22 -8.86 49.26
CA PHE A 88 -18.28 -9.99 49.20
C PHE A 88 -16.84 -9.58 48.80
N CYS A 89 -16.62 -8.31 48.45
CA CYS A 89 -15.27 -7.78 48.20
C CYS A 89 -14.78 -6.92 49.36
N ALA A 90 -13.48 -7.02 49.67
CA ALA A 90 -12.86 -6.19 50.70
C ALA A 90 -12.87 -4.70 50.31
N HIS A 91 -13.66 -3.88 51.00
CA HIS A 91 -13.79 -2.43 50.70
C HIS A 91 -12.49 -1.63 50.90
N HIS A 92 -11.57 -2.09 51.77
CA HIS A 92 -10.31 -1.40 52.05
C HIS A 92 -9.29 -1.50 50.89
N ILE A 93 -9.53 -2.37 49.90
CA ILE A 93 -8.70 -2.52 48.70
C ILE A 93 -9.45 -2.06 47.42
N VAL A 94 -10.49 -1.24 47.56
CA VAL A 94 -11.25 -0.75 46.40
C VAL A 94 -10.33 0.07 45.47
N PRO A 95 -10.23 -0.29 44.18
CA PRO A 95 -9.44 0.47 43.23
C PRO A 95 -9.99 1.89 43.03
N TYR A 96 -9.12 2.87 42.81
CA TYR A 96 -9.54 4.25 42.53
C TYR A 96 -10.52 4.30 41.35
N HIS A 97 -11.69 4.89 41.55
CA HIS A 97 -12.70 5.06 40.51
C HIS A 97 -12.56 6.40 39.78
N THR A 98 -11.68 7.30 40.26
CA THR A 98 -11.34 8.59 39.66
C THR A 98 -9.83 8.84 39.74
N ILE A 99 -9.27 9.45 38.69
CA ILE A 99 -7.87 9.94 38.66
C ILE A 99 -7.81 11.33 38.04
N GLU A 100 -6.80 12.10 38.42
CA GLU A 100 -6.50 13.37 37.77
C GLU A 100 -5.82 13.18 36.41
N CYS A 101 -6.17 14.03 35.44
CA CYS A 101 -5.65 13.99 34.08
C CYS A 101 -5.54 15.41 33.49
N ASN A 102 -4.68 15.58 32.48
CA ASN A 102 -4.46 16.86 31.78
C ASN A 102 -4.08 18.03 32.72
N ALA A 103 -3.10 17.80 33.59
CA ALA A 103 -2.57 18.78 34.55
C ALA A 103 -1.73 19.92 33.91
N HIS A 104 -1.71 20.04 32.58
CA HIS A 104 -0.99 21.13 31.93
C HIS A 104 -1.82 22.43 31.92
N PRO A 105 -1.18 23.62 32.00
CA PRO A 105 -1.87 24.90 31.98
C PRO A 105 -2.73 25.07 30.72
N CYS A 106 -3.90 25.69 30.87
CA CYS A 106 -4.75 26.02 29.71
C CYS A 106 -4.17 27.20 28.92
N PRO A 107 -4.37 27.23 27.59
CA PRO A 107 -4.12 28.42 26.79
C PRO A 107 -4.94 29.62 27.26
N ASN A 108 -4.36 30.82 27.21
CA ASN A 108 -4.98 32.08 27.64
C ASN A 108 -5.22 33.02 26.45
N TRP A 109 -6.23 33.89 26.58
CA TRP A 109 -6.46 34.96 25.62
C TRP A 109 -5.46 36.10 25.79
N GLU A 110 -4.72 36.40 24.74
CA GLU A 110 -3.92 37.62 24.62
C GLU A 110 -4.62 38.59 23.66
N TYR A 111 -4.56 39.88 23.96
CA TYR A 111 -5.13 40.92 23.10
C TYR A 111 -4.18 42.10 22.90
N GLY A 112 -4.22 42.66 21.69
CA GLY A 112 -3.47 43.86 21.33
C GLY A 112 -4.19 45.15 21.69
N GLY A 113 -3.56 46.28 21.36
CA GLY A 113 -4.20 47.60 21.44
C GLY A 113 -5.40 47.74 20.51
N TRP A 114 -6.24 48.74 20.78
CA TRP A 114 -7.36 49.09 19.91
C TRP A 114 -6.88 49.82 18.66
N SER A 115 -7.54 49.58 17.52
CA SER A 115 -7.43 50.39 16.32
C SER A 115 -8.00 51.79 16.54
N ASP A 116 -7.67 52.70 15.63
CA ASP A 116 -8.42 53.95 15.47
C ASP A 116 -9.89 53.66 15.12
N CYS A 117 -10.75 54.64 15.41
CA CYS A 117 -12.18 54.54 15.15
C CYS A 117 -12.46 54.59 13.65
N ASP A 118 -13.22 53.61 13.17
CA ASP A 118 -13.65 53.53 11.79
C ASP A 118 -14.82 54.48 11.47
N SER A 119 -15.25 54.50 10.20
CA SER A 119 -16.37 55.32 9.72
C SER A 119 -17.72 54.93 10.34
N ASN A 120 -17.83 53.74 10.93
CA ASN A 120 -19.01 53.27 11.65
C ASN A 120 -18.92 53.53 13.16
N CYS A 121 -17.91 54.29 13.59
CA CYS A 121 -17.62 54.62 14.99
C CYS A 121 -17.30 53.40 15.86
N GLU A 122 -16.70 52.39 15.25
CA GLU A 122 -16.24 51.18 15.94
C GLU A 122 -14.71 51.12 15.92
N LYS A 123 -14.13 50.59 17.00
CA LYS A 123 -12.71 50.24 17.07
C LYS A 123 -12.58 48.75 17.31
N ARG A 124 -11.53 48.16 16.73
CA ARG A 124 -11.29 46.72 16.73
C ARG A 124 -9.92 46.43 17.32
N ARG A 125 -9.77 45.32 18.04
CA ARG A 125 -8.47 44.86 18.57
C ARG A 125 -8.22 43.42 18.19
N GLN A 126 -6.95 43.05 18.11
CA GLN A 126 -6.57 41.66 17.93
C GLN A 126 -6.81 40.89 19.23
N VAL A 127 -7.45 39.72 19.13
CA VAL A 127 -7.67 38.78 20.23
C VAL A 127 -7.23 37.41 19.74
N THR A 128 -6.27 36.79 20.40
CA THR A 128 -5.67 35.52 19.97
C THR A 128 -5.48 34.58 21.15
N CYS A 129 -5.73 33.29 20.95
CA CYS A 129 -5.50 32.26 21.94
C CYS A 129 -4.04 31.77 21.88
N ARG A 130 -3.36 31.75 23.03
CA ARG A 130 -1.93 31.40 23.12
C ARG A 130 -1.68 30.38 24.22
N ASN A 131 -0.87 29.38 23.93
CA ASN A 131 -0.49 28.36 24.91
C ASN A 131 0.66 28.84 25.82
N SER A 132 0.99 28.05 26.85
CA SER A 132 2.08 28.33 27.80
C SER A 132 3.48 28.43 27.17
N THR A 133 3.67 27.97 25.93
CA THR A 133 4.93 28.10 25.19
C THR A 133 4.98 29.33 24.28
N GLY A 134 3.96 30.20 24.33
CA GLY A 134 3.90 31.41 23.51
C GLY A 134 3.56 31.14 22.04
N SER A 135 2.93 30.02 21.73
CA SER A 135 2.49 29.66 20.37
C SER A 135 1.00 29.95 20.17
N PHE A 136 0.64 30.45 18.99
CA PHE A 136 -0.76 30.66 18.61
C PHE A 136 -1.48 29.33 18.41
N VAL A 137 -2.62 29.16 19.05
CA VAL A 137 -3.47 27.97 18.95
C VAL A 137 -4.88 28.34 18.50
N GLU A 138 -5.69 27.34 18.15
CA GLU A 138 -7.06 27.56 17.70
C GLU A 138 -7.94 28.16 18.81
N ASP A 139 -8.84 29.07 18.45
CA ASP A 139 -9.77 29.75 19.39
C ASP A 139 -10.60 28.80 20.26
N SER A 140 -10.84 27.56 19.79
CA SER A 140 -11.55 26.51 20.52
C SER A 140 -10.80 25.99 21.75
N GLN A 141 -9.50 26.28 21.85
CA GLN A 141 -8.61 25.81 22.93
C GLN A 141 -8.50 26.80 24.09
N CYS A 142 -9.00 28.03 23.93
CA CYS A 142 -9.17 28.98 25.04
C CYS A 142 -10.64 29.00 25.48
N ASP A 143 -10.87 29.33 26.74
CA ASP A 143 -12.21 29.41 27.30
C ASP A 143 -13.04 30.53 26.64
N LYS A 144 -14.19 30.17 26.06
CA LYS A 144 -15.04 31.12 25.33
C LYS A 144 -15.65 32.18 26.24
N GLU A 145 -15.86 31.89 27.52
CA GLU A 145 -16.48 32.83 28.46
C GLU A 145 -15.54 33.99 28.80
N THR A 146 -14.23 33.73 28.80
CA THR A 146 -13.20 34.74 29.07
C THR A 146 -12.74 35.48 27.81
N LYS A 147 -13.34 35.21 26.64
CA LYS A 147 -12.93 35.79 25.35
C LYS A 147 -13.12 37.31 25.34
N PRO A 148 -12.03 38.10 25.20
CA PRO A 148 -12.13 39.55 25.11
C PRO A 148 -12.93 40.00 23.88
N SER A 149 -13.70 41.08 24.02
CA SER A 149 -14.46 41.67 22.92
C SER A 149 -13.54 42.15 21.79
N VAL A 150 -13.81 41.68 20.57
CA VAL A 150 -13.04 42.04 19.37
C VAL A 150 -13.40 43.45 18.87
N MET A 151 -14.58 43.93 19.25
CA MET A 151 -15.16 45.21 18.81
C MET A 151 -15.65 46.03 20.00
N ALA A 152 -15.47 47.35 19.94
CA ALA A 152 -16.07 48.29 20.87
C ALA A 152 -16.49 49.58 20.16
N LYS A 153 -17.55 50.24 20.65
CA LYS A 153 -17.95 51.56 20.15
C LYS A 153 -17.01 52.64 20.64
N CYS A 154 -16.74 53.63 19.79
CA CYS A 154 -15.94 54.78 20.11
C CYS A 154 -16.74 55.84 20.87
N LYS A 155 -16.08 56.54 21.79
CA LYS A 155 -16.71 57.67 22.52
C LYS A 155 -16.88 58.91 21.62
N GLN A 156 -16.08 59.03 20.55
CA GLN A 156 -16.14 60.14 19.60
C GLN A 156 -15.82 59.65 18.18
N CYS A 157 -16.71 59.93 17.22
CA CYS A 157 -16.60 59.43 15.84
C CYS A 157 -15.92 60.47 14.93
N PRO A 158 -14.91 60.11 14.10
CA PRO A 158 -14.29 61.06 13.20
C PRO A 158 -15.20 61.34 11.98
N ARG A 159 -15.44 62.62 11.67
CA ARG A 159 -16.16 63.04 10.44
C ARG A 159 -15.18 63.03 9.27
N PHE A 160 -15.23 62.00 8.43
CA PHE A 160 -14.40 61.93 7.23
C PHE A 160 -15.14 62.55 6.03
N SER A 161 -14.70 63.75 5.62
CA SER A 161 -14.90 64.30 4.28
C SER A 161 -13.83 63.75 3.34
N GLY A 162 -14.20 63.52 2.09
CA GLY A 162 -13.53 62.59 1.20
C GLY A 162 -12.14 63.00 0.66
N ASP A 163 -11.57 61.97 0.02
CA ASP A 163 -10.65 62.01 -1.12
C ASP A 163 -9.13 61.81 -0.88
N ARG A 164 -8.65 60.62 -1.28
CA ARG A 164 -7.37 60.26 -1.94
C ARG A 164 -7.02 58.79 -1.70
N PHE A 165 -7.58 57.91 -2.55
CA PHE A 165 -7.19 56.51 -2.65
C PHE A 165 -5.75 56.38 -3.19
N SER A 166 -4.77 56.17 -2.29
CA SER A 166 -3.40 55.81 -2.68
C SER A 166 -3.33 54.32 -3.03
N SER A 167 -3.64 53.98 -4.28
CA SER A 167 -3.68 52.61 -4.83
C SER A 167 -2.30 51.92 -4.97
N ARG A 168 -1.29 52.27 -4.15
CA ARG A 168 0.05 51.63 -4.17
C ARG A 168 0.71 51.43 -2.79
N ARG A 169 0.02 51.69 -1.67
CA ARG A 169 0.62 51.57 -0.33
C ARG A 169 0.59 50.15 0.24
N TYR A 170 -0.45 49.38 -0.05
CA TYR A 170 -0.69 48.07 0.56
C TYR A 170 -0.61 46.95 -0.49
N ARG A 171 -0.03 45.81 -0.11
CA ARG A 171 0.17 44.66 -1.00
C ARG A 171 0.04 43.34 -0.25
N TRP A 172 -0.54 42.33 -0.91
CA TRP A 172 -0.45 40.94 -0.47
C TRP A 172 0.97 40.39 -0.64
N THR A 173 1.57 39.89 0.45
CA THR A 173 2.81 39.12 0.42
C THR A 173 2.53 37.64 0.73
N VAL A 174 3.24 36.75 0.02
CA VAL A 174 3.05 35.30 0.11
C VAL A 174 4.31 34.63 0.66
N GLY A 175 4.13 33.80 1.68
CA GLY A 175 5.17 32.95 2.23
C GLY A 175 5.41 31.69 1.41
N LYS A 176 6.47 30.95 1.75
CA LYS A 176 6.77 29.63 1.17
C LYS A 176 5.66 28.62 1.51
N TRP A 177 5.40 27.68 0.61
CA TRP A 177 4.52 26.56 0.90
C TRP A 177 5.12 25.66 1.99
N LYS A 178 4.34 25.33 3.01
CA LYS A 178 4.65 24.26 3.97
C LYS A 178 4.63 22.90 3.28
N ARG A 179 5.18 21.87 3.95
CA ARG A 179 5.15 20.49 3.48
C ARG A 179 3.69 20.04 3.24
N CYS A 180 3.50 19.17 2.25
CA CYS A 180 2.19 18.57 1.96
C CYS A 180 1.68 17.78 3.18
N SER A 181 0.36 17.85 3.44
CA SER A 181 -0.28 17.11 4.54
C SER A 181 -0.13 15.59 4.42
N THR A 182 0.18 15.10 3.22
CA THR A 182 0.44 13.70 2.94
C THR A 182 1.88 13.48 2.45
N THR A 183 2.45 12.32 2.78
CA THR A 183 3.77 11.89 2.29
C THR A 183 3.69 11.33 0.87
N CYS A 184 2.51 10.85 0.44
CA CYS A 184 2.18 10.42 -0.91
C CYS A 184 0.66 10.57 -1.17
N GLY A 185 0.20 10.55 -2.42
CA GLY A 185 -1.21 10.70 -2.80
C GLY A 185 -1.70 12.16 -2.85
N GLU A 186 -3.03 12.35 -2.88
CA GLU A 186 -3.64 13.68 -2.78
C GLU A 186 -3.55 14.21 -1.35
N GLY A 187 -3.13 15.46 -1.21
CA GLY A 187 -3.05 16.18 0.05
C GLY A 187 -3.24 17.68 -0.16
N GLN A 188 -3.07 18.44 0.91
CA GLN A 188 -3.12 19.90 0.87
C GLN A 188 -1.82 20.48 1.44
N LYS A 189 -1.33 21.53 0.79
CA LYS A 189 -0.24 22.34 1.31
C LYS A 189 -0.76 23.74 1.62
N HIS A 190 -0.26 24.30 2.70
CA HIS A 190 -0.65 25.60 3.20
C HIS A 190 0.51 26.58 3.07
N ARG A 191 0.22 27.86 2.79
CA ARG A 191 1.20 28.95 2.86
C ARG A 191 0.58 30.13 3.59
N GLN A 192 1.44 30.96 4.17
CA GLN A 192 1.02 32.21 4.78
C GLN A 192 0.78 33.27 3.69
N VAL A 193 -0.28 34.06 3.83
CA VAL A 193 -0.60 35.20 2.97
C VAL A 193 -0.96 36.35 3.90
N VAL A 194 -0.24 37.47 3.81
CA VAL A 194 -0.46 38.61 4.70
C VAL A 194 -0.50 39.92 3.90
N CYS A 195 -1.27 40.89 4.38
CA CYS A 195 -1.24 42.25 3.83
C CYS A 195 -0.03 42.99 4.42
N GLU A 196 0.73 43.71 3.60
CA GLU A 196 1.91 44.46 4.02
C GLU A 196 1.85 45.90 3.50
N ASP A 197 2.25 46.86 4.34
CA ASP A 197 2.59 48.22 3.90
C ASP A 197 3.97 48.21 3.25
N VAL A 198 4.03 48.55 1.95
CA VAL A 198 5.26 48.50 1.17
C VAL A 198 6.30 49.53 1.65
N LYS A 199 5.87 50.64 2.23
CA LYS A 199 6.78 51.68 2.75
C LYS A 199 7.29 51.36 4.15
N LEU A 200 6.41 50.84 5.01
CA LEU A 200 6.73 50.58 6.42
C LEU A 200 7.19 49.13 6.68
N LYS A 201 7.17 48.25 5.67
CA LYS A 201 7.47 46.80 5.77
C LYS A 201 6.81 46.13 6.97
N ARG A 202 5.57 46.52 7.24
CA ARG A 202 4.80 46.06 8.40
C ARG A 202 3.61 45.25 7.91
N THR A 203 3.41 44.10 8.55
CA THR A 203 2.20 43.30 8.36
C THR A 203 0.98 44.05 8.89
N LEU A 204 -0.05 44.16 8.07
CA LEU A 204 -1.31 44.82 8.33
C LEU A 204 -2.45 43.80 8.30
N VAL A 205 -3.62 44.23 8.78
CA VAL A 205 -4.85 43.46 8.67
C VAL A 205 -5.27 43.34 7.21
N ASP A 206 -5.82 42.19 6.83
CA ASP A 206 -6.23 41.83 5.48
C ASP A 206 -7.11 42.89 4.76
N GLN A 207 -7.94 43.61 5.51
CA GLN A 207 -8.84 44.67 5.02
C GLN A 207 -8.14 45.81 4.26
N PHE A 208 -6.88 46.10 4.59
CA PHE A 208 -6.08 47.07 3.84
C PHE A 208 -5.72 46.59 2.44
N CYS A 209 -5.82 45.29 2.16
CA CYS A 209 -5.54 44.67 0.88
C CYS A 209 -6.79 43.98 0.28
N ASP A 210 -7.97 44.07 0.88
CA ASP A 210 -9.18 43.38 0.40
C ASP A 210 -9.66 43.88 -0.97
N HIS A 211 -9.34 45.13 -1.32
CA HIS A 211 -9.54 45.69 -2.65
C HIS A 211 -8.58 45.09 -3.71
N LEU A 212 -7.62 44.26 -3.29
CA LEU A 212 -6.67 43.56 -4.15
C LEU A 212 -6.97 42.05 -4.15
N PRO A 213 -6.76 41.35 -5.28
CA PRO A 213 -7.04 39.92 -5.38
C PRO A 213 -6.17 39.11 -4.41
N LYS A 214 -6.81 38.51 -3.40
CA LYS A 214 -6.13 37.74 -2.36
C LYS A 214 -5.54 36.42 -2.89
N PRO A 215 -4.22 36.19 -2.73
CA PRO A 215 -3.60 34.93 -3.12
C PRO A 215 -4.13 33.72 -2.34
N LYS A 216 -4.20 32.55 -3.00
CA LYS A 216 -4.65 31.30 -2.35
C LYS A 216 -3.76 30.92 -1.16
N THR A 217 -4.35 30.63 -0.02
CA THR A 217 -3.69 30.16 1.22
C THR A 217 -3.48 28.65 1.24
N THR A 218 -4.34 27.91 0.53
CA THR A 218 -4.30 26.45 0.41
C THR A 218 -4.21 26.05 -1.04
N SER A 219 -3.41 25.03 -1.33
CA SER A 219 -3.29 24.45 -2.67
C SER A 219 -3.27 22.93 -2.55
N ARG A 220 -3.95 22.25 -3.49
CA ARG A 220 -3.84 20.80 -3.62
C ARG A 220 -2.40 20.46 -3.93
N CYS A 221 -1.83 19.52 -3.18
CA CYS A 221 -0.59 18.86 -3.55
C CYS A 221 -0.94 17.43 -3.91
N GLU A 222 -0.47 16.99 -5.07
CA GLU A 222 -0.52 15.60 -5.46
C GLU A 222 0.92 15.10 -5.42
N LYS A 223 1.22 14.23 -4.45
CA LYS A 223 2.51 13.53 -4.41
C LYS A 223 2.34 12.18 -5.10
N TYR A 224 2.76 12.09 -6.35
CA TYR A 224 2.70 10.85 -7.10
C TYR A 224 3.71 9.83 -6.56
N GLY A 225 3.23 8.63 -6.21
CA GLY A 225 4.09 7.50 -5.84
C GLY A 225 3.94 7.00 -4.41
N CYS A 226 2.71 6.77 -3.92
CA CYS A 226 2.57 5.77 -2.85
C CYS A 226 3.03 4.43 -3.44
N PRO A 227 3.92 3.67 -2.79
CA PRO A 227 4.30 2.34 -3.28
C PRO A 227 3.19 1.30 -3.08
N TYR A 228 2.22 1.57 -2.22
CA TYR A 228 1.10 0.69 -1.88
C TYR A 228 -0.17 1.50 -1.59
N VAL A 229 -1.36 0.92 -1.78
CA VAL A 229 -2.66 1.55 -1.54
C VAL A 229 -3.70 0.54 -1.04
N TRP A 230 -4.56 0.97 -0.13
CA TRP A 230 -5.75 0.23 0.26
C TRP A 230 -6.87 0.38 -0.77
N ILE A 231 -7.37 -0.73 -1.28
CA ILE A 231 -8.55 -0.78 -2.14
C ILE A 231 -9.67 -1.45 -1.36
N ALA A 232 -10.74 -0.69 -1.13
CA ALA A 232 -11.97 -1.24 -0.58
C ALA A 232 -12.88 -1.67 -1.73
N THR A 233 -13.32 -2.94 -1.70
CA THR A 233 -14.56 -3.30 -2.39
C THR A 233 -15.70 -2.50 -1.75
N PRO A 234 -16.80 -2.24 -2.44
CA PRO A 234 -17.87 -1.53 -1.78
C PRO A 234 -18.70 -2.42 -0.84
N TRP A 235 -19.42 -1.75 0.05
CA TRP A 235 -20.25 -2.36 1.09
C TRP A 235 -21.24 -3.44 0.60
N SER A 236 -21.36 -4.47 1.42
CA SER A 236 -22.35 -5.54 1.37
C SER A 236 -23.74 -4.99 1.66
N GLN A 237 -24.71 -5.90 1.70
CA GLN A 237 -26.01 -5.58 2.27
C GLN A 237 -25.87 -5.34 3.77
N CYS A 238 -26.76 -4.51 4.31
CA CYS A 238 -26.87 -4.32 5.75
C CYS A 238 -27.29 -5.64 6.40
N SER A 239 -26.67 -6.00 7.52
CA SER A 239 -27.02 -7.21 8.29
C SER A 239 -28.39 -7.13 8.93
N ALA A 240 -28.90 -5.90 9.16
CA ALA A 240 -30.23 -5.68 9.68
C ALA A 240 -31.17 -5.26 8.55
N ASP A 241 -32.35 -5.86 8.58
CA ASP A 241 -33.40 -5.68 7.61
C ASP A 241 -34.23 -4.42 7.85
N CYS A 242 -34.23 -3.95 9.10
CA CYS A 242 -34.75 -2.69 9.60
C CYS A 242 -33.92 -2.28 10.85
N GLY A 243 -33.90 -0.99 11.21
CA GLY A 243 -33.13 -0.52 12.37
C GLY A 243 -31.62 -0.36 12.09
N THR A 244 -30.80 -0.49 13.13
CA THR A 244 -29.33 -0.37 13.03
C THR A 244 -28.73 -1.74 12.73
N GLY A 245 -28.02 -1.85 11.61
CA GLY A 245 -27.24 -3.01 11.23
C GLY A 245 -25.82 -2.66 10.82
N GLU A 246 -25.11 -3.66 10.32
CA GLU A 246 -23.72 -3.55 9.90
C GLU A 246 -23.57 -4.03 8.45
N GLN A 247 -22.81 -3.27 7.67
CA GLN A 247 -22.43 -3.63 6.31
C GLN A 247 -20.93 -3.89 6.28
N TYR A 248 -20.53 -4.89 5.53
CA TYR A 248 -19.17 -5.42 5.44
C TYR A 248 -18.59 -5.10 4.07
N ARG A 249 -17.28 -4.91 3.96
CA ARG A 249 -16.59 -4.86 2.67
C ARG A 249 -15.21 -5.46 2.78
N ASN A 250 -14.70 -5.95 1.66
CA ASN A 250 -13.33 -6.43 1.60
C ASN A 250 -12.39 -5.25 1.36
N VAL A 251 -11.28 -5.18 2.09
CA VAL A 251 -10.30 -4.12 1.98
C VAL A 251 -8.93 -4.75 1.81
N THR A 252 -8.39 -4.67 0.61
CA THR A 252 -7.15 -5.33 0.22
C THR A 252 -6.04 -4.32 -0.04
N CYS A 253 -4.82 -4.68 0.30
CA CYS A 253 -3.64 -3.86 0.03
C CYS A 253 -3.09 -4.20 -1.35
N HIS A 254 -2.80 -3.20 -2.18
CA HIS A 254 -2.27 -3.38 -3.52
C HIS A 254 -1.01 -2.56 -3.72
N ARG A 255 -0.08 -3.07 -4.51
CA ARG A 255 1.11 -2.32 -4.92
C ARG A 255 0.72 -1.24 -5.93
N VAL A 256 1.32 -0.07 -5.80
CA VAL A 256 1.15 1.05 -6.71
C VAL A 256 2.48 1.36 -7.37
N TYR A 257 2.47 1.35 -8.69
CA TYR A 257 3.64 1.58 -9.51
C TYR A 257 3.79 3.07 -9.87
N GLN A 258 4.97 3.46 -10.33
CA GLN A 258 5.26 4.85 -10.72
C GLN A 258 4.20 5.34 -11.74
N LYS A 259 3.58 6.50 -11.46
CA LYS A 259 2.41 7.11 -12.15
C LYS A 259 1.01 6.63 -11.72
N GLY A 260 0.88 5.93 -10.60
CA GLY A 260 -0.42 5.70 -9.92
C GLY A 260 -1.22 4.51 -10.44
N SER A 261 -0.56 3.59 -11.14
CA SER A 261 -1.14 2.33 -11.62
C SER A 261 -1.14 1.31 -10.48
N VAL A 262 -2.25 0.61 -10.29
CA VAL A 262 -2.44 -0.30 -9.14
C VAL A 262 -2.42 -1.75 -9.62
N ASP A 263 -1.64 -2.59 -8.94
CA ASP A 263 -1.57 -4.03 -9.19
C ASP A 263 -2.94 -4.68 -8.93
N PRO A 264 -3.54 -5.42 -9.88
CA PRO A 264 -4.82 -6.08 -9.65
C PRO A 264 -4.71 -7.23 -8.62
N ILE A 265 -3.51 -7.77 -8.38
CA ILE A 265 -3.30 -8.85 -7.42
C ILE A 265 -3.10 -8.22 -6.03
N PRO A 266 -3.97 -8.53 -5.05
CA PRO A 266 -3.80 -8.04 -3.69
C PRO A 266 -2.56 -8.67 -3.05
N LEU A 267 -1.79 -7.88 -2.31
CA LEU A 267 -0.66 -8.38 -1.54
C LEU A 267 -1.19 -9.23 -0.39
N HIS A 268 -0.61 -10.42 -0.21
CA HIS A 268 -0.91 -11.26 0.94
C HIS A 268 -0.52 -10.55 2.23
N PHE A 269 -1.51 -10.38 3.09
CA PHE A 269 -1.34 -9.67 4.35
C PHE A 269 -0.50 -10.52 5.31
N ASN A 270 0.78 -10.20 5.44
CA ASN A 270 1.65 -10.89 6.40
C ASN A 270 1.43 -10.28 7.79
N LYS A 271 0.73 -11.01 8.67
CA LYS A 271 0.41 -10.58 10.06
C LYS A 271 1.64 -10.23 10.90
N LEU A 272 2.83 -10.70 10.50
CA LEU A 272 4.09 -10.44 11.20
C LEU A 272 4.64 -9.02 10.94
N HIS A 273 4.32 -8.38 9.80
CA HIS A 273 4.82 -7.04 9.43
C HIS A 273 3.68 -6.16 8.89
N PRO A 274 2.79 -5.64 9.76
CA PRO A 274 1.51 -5.04 9.34
C PRO A 274 1.66 -3.80 8.45
N ASN A 275 2.78 -3.07 8.58
CA ASN A 275 3.05 -1.82 7.87
C ASN A 275 4.14 -1.93 6.78
N SER A 276 4.54 -3.15 6.37
CA SER A 276 5.58 -3.30 5.33
C SER A 276 5.14 -2.79 3.96
N TYR A 277 3.83 -2.77 3.71
CA TYR A 277 3.24 -2.39 2.43
C TYR A 277 2.24 -1.26 2.60
N CYS A 278 1.00 -1.56 2.99
CA CYS A 278 -0.01 -0.56 3.29
C CYS A 278 -0.04 -0.27 4.79
N ASN A 279 -0.07 1.01 5.15
CA ASN A 279 -0.20 1.45 6.53
C ASN A 279 -1.56 1.01 7.11
N VAL A 280 -1.56 0.16 8.16
CA VAL A 280 -2.80 -0.34 8.79
C VAL A 280 -3.67 0.79 9.34
N TYR A 281 -3.07 1.89 9.80
CA TYR A 281 -3.81 3.04 10.32
C TYR A 281 -4.54 3.82 9.22
N GLU A 282 -4.18 3.61 7.96
CA GLU A 282 -4.87 4.16 6.78
C GLU A 282 -5.85 3.15 6.15
N LYS A 283 -5.99 1.95 6.74
CA LYS A 283 -6.94 0.94 6.27
C LYS A 283 -8.35 1.50 6.35
N SER A 284 -9.00 1.58 5.19
CA SER A 284 -10.41 1.90 5.10
C SER A 284 -11.24 0.91 5.94
N ALA A 285 -12.21 1.39 6.72
CA ALA A 285 -13.03 0.52 7.58
C ALA A 285 -13.67 -0.62 6.78
N ASP A 286 -13.53 -1.87 7.18
CA ASP A 286 -14.15 -3.05 6.56
C ASP A 286 -15.54 -3.37 7.09
N VAL A 287 -15.95 -2.67 8.16
CA VAL A 287 -17.30 -2.70 8.75
C VAL A 287 -17.80 -1.27 8.92
N ALA A 288 -19.05 -0.99 8.57
CA ALA A 288 -19.71 0.27 8.85
C ALA A 288 -21.13 0.04 9.35
N LYS A 289 -21.57 0.90 10.27
CA LYS A 289 -22.97 0.97 10.67
C LYS A 289 -23.81 1.40 9.47
N CYS A 290 -24.88 0.68 9.22
CA CYS A 290 -25.93 1.05 8.28
C CYS A 290 -27.23 1.12 9.06
N GLY A 291 -28.05 2.13 8.80
CA GLY A 291 -29.31 2.31 9.50
C GLY A 291 -30.26 3.13 8.68
N GLY A 292 -31.51 2.69 8.64
CA GLY A 292 -32.64 3.45 8.10
C GLY A 292 -33.76 3.46 9.14
N ASN A 293 -34.43 4.60 9.29
CA ASN A 293 -35.54 4.83 10.22
C ASN A 293 -36.86 4.14 9.78
N HIS A 294 -36.77 2.99 9.09
CA HIS A 294 -37.88 2.44 8.30
C HIS A 294 -38.35 1.07 8.81
N CYS A 295 -38.53 0.93 10.13
CA CYS A 295 -39.06 -0.31 10.73
C CYS A 295 -40.58 -0.47 10.57
N ASN A 296 -41.29 0.60 10.20
CA ASN A 296 -42.75 0.63 10.10
C ASN A 296 -43.28 0.72 8.66
N GLU A 297 -42.44 0.48 7.64
CA GLU A 297 -42.86 0.50 6.24
C GLU A 297 -43.38 -0.87 5.79
N ALA A 298 -44.56 -0.91 5.16
CA ALA A 298 -45.16 -2.14 4.64
C ALA A 298 -44.35 -2.77 3.49
N TYR A 299 -43.56 -1.98 2.76
CA TYR A 299 -42.79 -2.41 1.59
C TYR A 299 -41.35 -1.89 1.64
N VAL A 300 -40.38 -2.78 1.46
CA VAL A 300 -38.94 -2.49 1.61
C VAL A 300 -38.15 -2.88 0.36
N TRP A 301 -37.13 -2.08 0.03
CA TRP A 301 -36.18 -2.43 -1.03
C TRP A 301 -35.13 -3.43 -0.54
N ARG A 302 -35.06 -4.59 -1.18
CA ARG A 302 -33.94 -5.53 -1.04
C ARG A 302 -33.03 -5.48 -2.25
N THR A 303 -31.76 -5.80 -2.03
CA THR A 303 -30.77 -5.86 -3.10
C THR A 303 -30.17 -7.26 -3.16
N GLU A 304 -29.48 -7.58 -4.25
CA GLU A 304 -28.55 -8.71 -4.28
C GLU A 304 -27.12 -8.24 -3.99
N PRO A 305 -26.21 -9.17 -3.68
CA PRO A 305 -24.78 -8.90 -3.76
C PRO A 305 -24.39 -8.28 -5.11
N TRP A 306 -23.36 -7.45 -5.10
CA TRP A 306 -22.84 -6.85 -6.32
C TRP A 306 -22.21 -7.92 -7.22
N LYS A 307 -22.54 -7.93 -8.51
CA LYS A 307 -21.77 -8.68 -9.51
C LYS A 307 -20.35 -8.14 -9.62
N GLU A 308 -19.46 -8.95 -10.18
CA GLU A 308 -18.09 -8.55 -10.49
C GLU A 308 -18.03 -7.27 -11.33
N CYS A 309 -16.94 -6.52 -11.18
CA CYS A 309 -16.78 -5.28 -11.93
C CYS A 309 -16.60 -5.57 -13.42
N SER A 310 -17.31 -4.82 -14.27
CA SER A 310 -17.23 -5.01 -15.73
C SER A 310 -15.85 -4.79 -16.32
N HIS A 311 -14.96 -4.07 -15.63
CA HIS A 311 -13.59 -3.83 -16.04
C HIS A 311 -12.66 -3.94 -14.83
N SER A 312 -11.48 -4.51 -15.01
CA SER A 312 -10.44 -4.63 -13.99
C SER A 312 -9.75 -3.30 -13.64
N CYS A 313 -9.86 -2.27 -14.48
CA CYS A 313 -9.31 -0.94 -14.25
C CYS A 313 -10.00 0.11 -15.15
N GLY A 314 -9.76 1.38 -14.88
CA GLY A 314 -10.17 2.51 -15.71
C GLY A 314 -11.54 3.11 -15.39
N LYS A 315 -11.80 4.29 -15.96
CA LYS A 315 -13.03 5.08 -15.70
C LYS A 315 -14.33 4.36 -16.11
N LYS A 316 -14.24 3.34 -16.97
CA LYS A 316 -15.37 2.56 -17.50
C LYS A 316 -15.87 1.45 -16.57
N GLY A 317 -15.12 1.07 -15.54
CA GLY A 317 -15.55 0.04 -14.58
C GLY A 317 -16.91 0.34 -13.95
N ARG A 318 -17.86 -0.57 -14.15
CA ARG A 318 -19.21 -0.51 -13.57
C ARG A 318 -19.57 -1.88 -13.04
N ARG A 319 -20.23 -1.91 -11.89
CA ARG A 319 -20.84 -3.13 -11.34
C ARG A 319 -22.32 -2.91 -11.12
N THR A 320 -23.06 -3.99 -11.21
CA THR A 320 -24.52 -4.01 -11.15
C THR A 320 -24.99 -5.02 -10.12
N ARG A 321 -26.12 -4.72 -9.48
CA ARG A 321 -26.84 -5.67 -8.63
C ARG A 321 -28.32 -5.67 -9.00
N GLN A 322 -29.04 -6.72 -8.65
CA GLN A 322 -30.49 -6.71 -8.73
C GLN A 322 -31.09 -5.98 -7.52
N ILE A 323 -32.30 -5.46 -7.72
CA ILE A 323 -33.06 -4.75 -6.69
C ILE A 323 -34.51 -5.20 -6.80
N TYR A 324 -35.07 -5.62 -5.67
CA TYR A 324 -36.43 -6.11 -5.52
C TYR A 324 -37.18 -5.26 -4.51
N CYS A 325 -38.47 -5.05 -4.74
CA CYS A 325 -39.38 -4.49 -3.76
C CYS A 325 -40.07 -5.67 -3.09
N LEU A 326 -39.96 -5.80 -1.77
CA LEU A 326 -40.56 -6.89 -1.01
C LEU A 326 -41.57 -6.34 -0.01
N GLU A 327 -42.61 -7.11 0.27
CA GLU A 327 -43.50 -6.86 1.41
C GLU A 327 -42.79 -7.25 2.71
N ALA A 328 -42.80 -6.35 3.70
CA ALA A 328 -41.98 -6.48 4.91
C ALA A 328 -42.38 -7.66 5.80
N LYS A 329 -43.65 -8.09 5.77
CA LYS A 329 -44.18 -9.19 6.60
C LYS A 329 -43.97 -10.57 5.99
N THR A 330 -44.14 -10.69 4.68
CA THR A 330 -44.15 -11.98 3.97
C THR A 330 -42.87 -12.25 3.18
N GLY A 331 -42.05 -11.22 2.94
CA GLY A 331 -40.87 -11.30 2.08
C GLY A 331 -41.22 -11.49 0.59
N LEU A 332 -42.49 -11.44 0.22
CA LEU A 332 -42.93 -11.64 -1.16
C LEU A 332 -42.51 -10.47 -2.04
N LYS A 333 -42.04 -10.80 -3.24
CA LYS A 333 -41.65 -9.81 -4.24
C LYS A 333 -42.89 -9.15 -4.83
N VAL A 334 -43.02 -7.86 -4.61
CA VAL A 334 -44.13 -7.05 -5.09
C VAL A 334 -43.68 -6.06 -6.18
N GLU A 335 -44.64 -5.33 -6.74
CA GLU A 335 -44.37 -4.33 -7.75
C GLU A 335 -43.55 -3.15 -7.21
N LYS A 336 -42.59 -2.69 -8.02
CA LYS A 336 -41.62 -1.63 -7.68
C LYS A 336 -42.22 -0.28 -7.29
N ARG A 337 -43.49 -0.02 -7.63
CA ARG A 337 -44.19 1.23 -7.31
C ARG A 337 -44.62 1.32 -5.84
N LEU A 338 -44.75 0.17 -5.16
CA LEU A 338 -45.19 0.09 -3.77
C LEU A 338 -44.08 0.44 -2.78
N CYS A 339 -42.81 0.25 -3.17
CA CYS A 339 -41.68 0.65 -2.34
C CYS A 339 -41.36 2.16 -2.47
N PRO A 340 -40.94 2.83 -1.39
CA PRO A 340 -40.66 4.26 -1.41
C PRO A 340 -39.53 4.63 -2.39
N LYS A 341 -39.75 5.64 -3.25
CA LYS A 341 -38.74 6.03 -4.24
C LYS A 341 -37.46 6.58 -3.61
N HIS A 342 -37.55 7.26 -2.47
CA HIS A 342 -36.42 7.91 -1.80
C HIS A 342 -35.43 6.91 -1.18
N SER A 343 -35.92 5.72 -0.78
CA SER A 343 -35.11 4.64 -0.23
C SER A 343 -34.58 3.67 -1.30
N LYS A 344 -34.86 3.93 -2.59
CA LYS A 344 -34.45 3.05 -3.70
C LYS A 344 -32.93 2.98 -3.83
N PRO A 345 -32.32 1.80 -3.64
CA PRO A 345 -30.88 1.65 -3.73
C PRO A 345 -30.36 1.84 -5.16
N LYS A 346 -29.07 2.20 -5.30
CA LYS A 346 -28.44 2.29 -6.63
C LYS A 346 -28.27 0.90 -7.24
N ARG A 347 -28.76 0.72 -8.48
CA ARG A 347 -28.62 -0.53 -9.27
C ARG A 347 -27.23 -0.69 -9.89
N ARG A 348 -26.58 0.43 -10.22
CA ARG A 348 -25.28 0.48 -10.91
C ARG A 348 -24.37 1.50 -10.24
N VAL A 349 -23.13 1.12 -9.96
CA VAL A 349 -22.11 2.04 -9.41
C VAL A 349 -20.78 1.89 -10.15
N LYS A 350 -19.93 2.91 -10.05
CA LYS A 350 -18.56 2.88 -10.57
C LYS A 350 -17.70 1.95 -9.69
N CYS A 351 -16.81 1.19 -10.32
CA CYS A 351 -15.80 0.36 -9.67
C CYS A 351 -14.49 0.46 -10.45
N ASN A 352 -13.39 0.03 -9.83
CA ASN A 352 -12.07 -0.09 -10.44
C ASN A 352 -11.58 1.17 -11.18
N GLN A 353 -11.79 2.35 -10.58
CA GLN A 353 -11.54 3.65 -11.22
C GLN A 353 -10.06 4.04 -11.35
N TRP A 354 -9.13 3.17 -10.96
CA TRP A 354 -7.68 3.42 -11.11
C TRP A 354 -7.24 3.40 -12.57
N ARG A 355 -6.08 3.99 -12.85
CA ARG A 355 -5.53 4.03 -14.21
C ARG A 355 -5.06 2.62 -14.60
N CYS A 356 -5.46 2.17 -15.79
CA CYS A 356 -4.94 0.95 -16.37
C CYS A 356 -3.46 1.13 -16.73
N LEU A 357 -2.67 0.08 -16.53
CA LEU A 357 -1.34 -0.04 -17.11
C LEU A 357 -1.45 -0.08 -18.64
N TYR A 358 -0.42 0.43 -19.30
CA TYR A 358 -0.30 0.38 -20.76
C TYR A 358 -0.02 -1.05 -21.21
N LYS A 359 -0.45 -1.41 -22.42
CA LYS A 359 -0.32 -2.77 -22.96
C LYS A 359 0.95 -2.99 -23.77
N SER A 360 1.61 -1.92 -24.19
CA SER A 360 2.81 -1.95 -25.03
C SER A 360 3.66 -0.71 -24.85
N CYS A 361 4.91 -0.77 -25.32
CA CYS A 361 5.81 0.39 -25.34
C CYS A 361 5.26 1.51 -26.23
N LYS A 362 4.55 1.15 -27.31
CA LYS A 362 3.88 2.10 -28.20
C LYS A 362 2.79 2.90 -27.50
N GLU A 363 1.98 2.27 -26.66
CA GLU A 363 0.98 2.98 -25.85
C GLU A 363 1.64 3.93 -24.83
N ILE A 364 2.73 3.49 -24.19
CA ILE A 364 3.50 4.34 -23.27
C ILE A 364 4.01 5.57 -24.01
N GLN A 365 4.64 5.39 -25.17
CA GLN A 365 5.18 6.47 -25.99
C GLN A 365 4.07 7.46 -26.40
N HIS A 366 2.94 6.95 -26.90
CA HIS A 366 1.84 7.80 -27.36
C HIS A 366 1.25 8.66 -26.23
N HIS A 367 1.01 8.06 -25.06
CA HIS A 367 0.32 8.72 -23.94
C HIS A 367 1.22 9.52 -23.02
N THR A 368 2.46 9.09 -22.83
CA THR A 368 3.39 9.75 -21.90
C THR A 368 4.41 10.64 -22.60
N LYS A 369 4.51 10.56 -23.93
CA LYS A 369 5.55 11.20 -24.75
C LYS A 369 6.97 10.87 -24.29
N SER A 370 7.14 9.75 -23.57
CA SER A 370 8.45 9.29 -23.13
C SER A 370 9.26 8.81 -24.34
N LYS A 371 10.51 9.26 -24.44
CA LYS A 371 11.50 8.81 -25.42
C LYS A 371 12.63 7.99 -24.81
N VAL A 372 12.53 7.67 -23.52
CA VAL A 372 13.61 7.04 -22.75
C VAL A 372 13.55 5.52 -22.90
N ASN A 373 14.64 4.91 -23.35
CA ASN A 373 14.82 3.46 -23.35
C ASN A 373 15.10 2.98 -21.93
N LYS A 374 14.26 2.09 -21.40
CA LYS A 374 14.38 1.50 -20.06
C LYS A 374 13.32 0.41 -19.86
N ASP A 375 13.38 -0.27 -18.72
CA ASP A 375 12.29 -1.13 -18.26
C ASP A 375 11.06 -0.29 -17.88
N TYR A 376 9.94 -0.67 -18.47
CA TYR A 376 8.62 -0.16 -18.14
C TYR A 376 7.74 -1.31 -17.65
N LEU A 377 6.86 -0.98 -16.72
CA LEU A 377 5.82 -1.91 -16.32
C LEU A 377 4.62 -1.77 -17.26
N ILE A 378 4.27 -2.87 -17.92
CA ILE A 378 3.11 -2.97 -18.80
C ILE A 378 2.17 -4.08 -18.33
N THR A 379 0.96 -4.13 -18.86
CA THR A 379 0.02 -5.22 -18.64
C THR A 379 -0.13 -6.07 -19.89
N ILE A 380 0.25 -7.34 -19.78
CA ILE A 380 0.06 -8.34 -20.83
C ILE A 380 -0.94 -9.37 -20.32
N ARG A 381 -2.02 -9.62 -21.08
CA ARG A 381 -3.14 -10.51 -20.66
C ARG A 381 -3.65 -10.26 -19.23
N ASN A 382 -3.79 -8.99 -18.83
CA ASN A 382 -4.22 -8.54 -17.50
C ASN A 382 -3.26 -8.84 -16.33
N ARG A 383 -2.03 -9.31 -16.60
CA ARG A 383 -0.98 -9.45 -15.59
C ARG A 383 0.12 -8.39 -15.79
N PRO A 384 0.64 -7.80 -14.70
CA PRO A 384 1.75 -6.86 -14.78
C PRO A 384 3.05 -7.59 -15.14
N ALA A 385 3.84 -7.04 -16.06
CA ALA A 385 5.14 -7.56 -16.46
C ALA A 385 6.13 -6.42 -16.74
N TRP A 386 7.37 -6.60 -16.28
CA TRP A 386 8.46 -5.69 -16.63
C TRP A 386 8.99 -6.02 -18.02
N VAL A 387 9.02 -5.01 -18.88
CA VAL A 387 9.49 -5.12 -20.27
C VAL A 387 10.38 -3.93 -20.58
N TYR A 388 11.55 -4.19 -21.15
CA TYR A 388 12.45 -3.17 -21.65
C TYR A 388 11.93 -2.63 -22.97
N CYS A 389 11.61 -1.33 -22.98
CA CYS A 389 11.22 -0.64 -24.20
C CYS A 389 12.46 -0.03 -24.85
N TYR A 390 12.72 -0.44 -26.08
CA TYR A 390 13.80 0.07 -26.93
C TYR A 390 13.25 0.92 -28.09
N LYS A 391 14.08 1.78 -28.67
CA LYS A 391 13.70 2.74 -29.73
C LYS A 391 12.49 3.61 -29.36
N MET A 392 12.39 4.01 -28.09
CA MET A 392 11.30 4.86 -27.58
C MET A 392 11.28 6.27 -28.19
N ASP A 393 12.33 6.66 -28.90
CA ASP A 393 12.46 7.88 -29.68
C ASP A 393 11.91 7.75 -31.12
N THR A 394 11.68 6.53 -31.62
CA THR A 394 11.21 6.22 -32.98
C THR A 394 9.70 5.97 -33.05
N SER A 395 9.09 5.88 -34.23
CA SER A 395 7.65 5.60 -34.37
C SER A 395 7.24 4.16 -34.01
N GLN A 396 8.21 3.25 -33.85
CA GLN A 396 8.00 1.83 -33.59
C GLN A 396 8.92 1.36 -32.45
N PRO A 397 8.52 1.61 -31.18
CA PRO A 397 9.26 1.06 -30.06
C PRO A 397 9.12 -0.47 -30.01
N GLU A 398 10.15 -1.13 -29.49
CA GLU A 398 10.28 -2.59 -29.46
C GLU A 398 10.38 -3.09 -28.02
N GLU A 399 9.71 -4.22 -27.75
CA GLU A 399 9.66 -4.88 -26.44
C GLU A 399 10.73 -5.97 -26.29
N TYR A 400 11.45 -5.94 -25.16
CA TYR A 400 12.45 -6.94 -24.79
C TYR A 400 12.27 -7.42 -23.35
N ILE A 401 12.63 -8.68 -23.08
CA ILE A 401 12.81 -9.22 -21.73
C ILE A 401 14.24 -8.94 -21.30
N THR A 402 14.42 -8.26 -20.17
CA THR A 402 15.75 -8.08 -19.55
C THR A 402 16.15 -9.36 -18.83
N LEU A 403 17.31 -9.91 -19.18
CA LEU A 403 17.83 -11.15 -18.61
C LEU A 403 18.83 -10.84 -17.48
N HIS A 404 18.81 -11.65 -16.42
CA HIS A 404 19.79 -11.57 -15.35
C HIS A 404 21.01 -12.47 -15.66
N ALA A 405 22.20 -12.01 -15.24
CA ALA A 405 23.51 -12.66 -15.41
C ALA A 405 23.96 -12.93 -16.87
N ASP A 406 24.99 -12.20 -17.31
CA ASP A 406 25.60 -12.31 -18.66
C ASP A 406 26.24 -13.69 -18.96
N SER A 407 26.31 -14.60 -17.98
CA SER A 407 26.94 -15.91 -18.09
C SER A 407 25.96 -17.07 -18.31
N GLN A 408 24.66 -16.87 -18.10
CA GLN A 408 23.67 -17.96 -18.13
C GLN A 408 22.76 -17.96 -19.36
N ASN A 409 22.86 -16.94 -20.20
CA ASN A 409 22.02 -16.77 -21.38
C ASN A 409 22.89 -16.76 -22.64
N TYR A 410 22.99 -17.93 -23.30
CA TYR A 410 23.85 -18.09 -24.47
C TYR A 410 23.36 -19.19 -25.42
N ALA A 411 23.83 -19.12 -26.65
CA ALA A 411 23.61 -20.11 -27.70
C ALA A 411 24.94 -20.37 -28.42
N GLU A 412 25.29 -21.64 -28.59
CA GLU A 412 26.58 -22.07 -29.14
C GLU A 412 26.38 -23.02 -30.33
N ASN A 413 27.18 -22.82 -31.37
CA ASN A 413 27.54 -23.84 -32.32
C ASN A 413 28.99 -24.25 -32.06
N TYR A 414 29.23 -25.51 -31.69
CA TYR A 414 30.55 -25.96 -31.25
C TYR A 414 31.56 -25.92 -32.39
N ASP A 415 32.77 -25.50 -32.07
CA ASP A 415 33.86 -25.21 -33.01
C ASP A 415 34.75 -26.40 -33.32
N LYS A 416 34.44 -27.60 -32.83
CA LYS A 416 35.27 -28.79 -33.06
C LYS A 416 34.52 -29.94 -33.69
N ARG A 417 35.25 -30.74 -34.47
CA ARG A 417 34.81 -31.97 -35.13
C ARG A 417 35.83 -33.07 -34.92
N LEU A 418 35.41 -34.27 -34.50
CA LEU A 418 36.32 -35.41 -34.37
C LEU A 418 36.92 -35.79 -35.73
N ARG A 419 38.20 -36.19 -35.72
CA ARG A 419 38.85 -36.76 -36.93
C ARG A 419 38.18 -38.04 -37.39
N ASP A 420 37.86 -38.94 -36.45
CA ASP A 420 37.00 -40.10 -36.72
C ASP A 420 35.54 -39.73 -36.40
N PRO A 421 34.68 -39.52 -37.42
CA PRO A 421 33.30 -39.13 -37.22
C PRO A 421 32.43 -40.22 -36.58
N ASN A 422 32.84 -41.49 -36.61
CA ASN A 422 32.04 -42.59 -36.06
C ASN A 422 32.35 -42.87 -34.58
N SER A 423 33.36 -42.20 -34.01
CA SER A 423 33.74 -42.31 -32.60
C SER A 423 32.94 -41.35 -31.71
N CYS A 424 32.87 -41.67 -30.42
CA CYS A 424 32.42 -40.75 -29.37
C CYS A 424 33.26 -40.97 -28.11
N PRO A 425 34.45 -40.37 -28.03
CA PRO A 425 35.36 -40.54 -26.90
C PRO A 425 34.83 -39.84 -25.64
N TYR A 426 35.47 -40.11 -24.49
CA TYR A 426 35.21 -39.46 -23.20
C TYR A 426 33.77 -39.64 -22.66
N ASP A 427 33.13 -40.77 -22.95
CA ASP A 427 31.74 -41.06 -22.58
C ASP A 427 30.74 -39.97 -23.04
N GLY A 428 31.07 -39.30 -24.15
CA GLY A 428 30.27 -38.20 -24.70
C GLY A 428 30.40 -36.87 -23.94
N ARG A 429 31.32 -36.76 -22.98
CA ARG A 429 31.64 -35.50 -22.29
C ARG A 429 32.52 -34.60 -23.16
N ARG A 430 32.33 -33.28 -23.01
CA ARG A 430 33.13 -32.28 -23.72
C ARG A 430 34.56 -32.30 -23.22
N PHE A 431 35.50 -32.44 -24.15
CA PHE A 431 36.93 -32.36 -23.90
C PHE A 431 37.57 -31.50 -25.00
N ASP A 432 37.97 -30.28 -24.65
CA ASP A 432 38.42 -29.30 -25.66
C ASP A 432 39.80 -29.65 -26.27
N ALA A 433 40.60 -30.50 -25.60
CA ALA A 433 41.89 -31.01 -26.08
C ALA A 433 41.77 -32.34 -26.85
N CYS A 434 40.62 -32.61 -27.47
CA CYS A 434 40.39 -33.80 -28.27
C CYS A 434 41.20 -33.83 -29.58
N ASP A 435 41.41 -35.03 -30.15
CA ASP A 435 41.92 -35.18 -31.52
C ASP A 435 40.83 -34.81 -32.54
N CYS A 436 40.74 -33.50 -32.78
CA CYS A 436 39.67 -32.85 -33.49
C CYS A 436 40.21 -31.85 -34.52
N LEU A 437 39.41 -31.60 -35.55
CA LEU A 437 39.57 -30.49 -36.48
C LEU A 437 38.74 -29.29 -36.00
N GLU A 438 39.29 -28.09 -36.19
CA GLU A 438 38.56 -26.84 -35.96
C GLU A 438 37.55 -26.61 -37.09
N VAL A 439 36.33 -26.24 -36.71
CA VAL A 439 35.24 -25.88 -37.61
C VAL A 439 35.27 -24.37 -37.78
N GLY A 440 35.41 -23.93 -39.04
CA GLY A 440 35.52 -22.51 -39.37
C GLY A 440 34.35 -21.66 -38.88
N PRO A 441 34.57 -20.33 -38.77
CA PRO A 441 33.62 -19.38 -38.20
C PRO A 441 32.30 -19.27 -38.98
N GLU A 442 32.26 -19.81 -40.20
CA GLU A 442 31.07 -19.91 -41.04
C GLU A 442 29.98 -20.83 -40.46
N ARG A 443 30.36 -21.76 -39.57
CA ARG A 443 29.47 -22.81 -39.03
C ARG A 443 29.52 -22.95 -37.51
N SER A 444 30.58 -22.45 -36.88
CA SER A 444 30.73 -22.42 -35.43
C SER A 444 30.50 -20.99 -34.90
N GLY A 445 30.06 -20.86 -33.64
CA GLY A 445 29.79 -19.54 -33.07
C GLY A 445 29.28 -19.57 -31.65
N LEU A 446 29.39 -18.46 -30.93
CA LEU A 446 28.88 -18.29 -29.57
C LEU A 446 28.27 -16.91 -29.41
N THR A 447 26.97 -16.86 -29.15
CA THR A 447 26.25 -15.62 -28.84
C THR A 447 25.80 -15.62 -27.38
N LYS A 448 26.08 -14.53 -26.66
CA LYS A 448 25.58 -14.28 -25.32
C LYS A 448 24.52 -13.18 -25.34
N PHE A 449 23.48 -13.28 -24.54
CA PHE A 449 22.33 -12.37 -24.55
C PHE A 449 22.10 -11.75 -23.17
N TRP A 450 21.83 -10.45 -23.11
CA TRP A 450 21.40 -9.76 -21.88
C TRP A 450 19.99 -9.18 -22.00
N LYS A 451 19.42 -9.13 -23.21
CA LYS A 451 17.97 -8.98 -23.43
C LYS A 451 17.57 -9.78 -24.65
N VAL A 452 16.32 -10.27 -24.66
CA VAL A 452 15.74 -11.01 -25.79
C VAL A 452 14.43 -10.38 -26.21
N ARG A 453 14.18 -10.30 -27.52
CA ARG A 453 13.01 -9.60 -28.04
C ARG A 453 11.74 -10.41 -27.77
N LEU A 454 10.67 -9.72 -27.39
CA LEU A 454 9.39 -10.31 -27.04
C LEU A 454 8.28 -9.76 -27.94
N ASN A 455 7.53 -10.66 -28.57
CA ASN A 455 6.24 -10.28 -29.12
C ASN A 455 5.17 -10.36 -28.01
N VAL A 456 4.73 -9.21 -27.50
CA VAL A 456 3.75 -9.13 -26.40
C VAL A 456 2.35 -9.64 -26.76
N THR A 457 2.02 -9.74 -28.05
CA THR A 457 0.73 -10.23 -28.53
C THR A 457 0.71 -11.76 -28.54
N SER A 458 1.73 -12.39 -29.13
CA SER A 458 1.84 -13.85 -29.21
C SER A 458 2.48 -14.48 -27.97
N LEU A 459 3.12 -13.67 -27.11
CA LEU A 459 3.97 -14.12 -26.00
C LEU A 459 5.07 -15.07 -26.46
N ARG A 460 5.78 -14.70 -27.53
CA ARG A 460 6.91 -15.48 -28.08
C ARG A 460 8.19 -14.67 -28.08
N ILE A 461 9.28 -15.31 -27.69
CA ILE A 461 10.63 -14.76 -27.82
C ILE A 461 11.07 -14.88 -29.29
N ILE A 462 11.59 -13.79 -29.84
CA ILE A 462 12.19 -13.70 -31.18
C ILE A 462 13.70 -13.94 -31.00
N GLY A 463 14.14 -15.19 -31.20
CA GLY A 463 15.48 -15.64 -30.84
C GLY A 463 16.59 -15.24 -31.82
N ASP A 464 16.24 -14.81 -33.02
CA ASP A 464 17.13 -14.31 -34.06
C ASP A 464 17.34 -12.79 -34.01
N ASP A 465 16.78 -12.11 -32.99
CA ASP A 465 17.10 -10.71 -32.71
C ASP A 465 18.38 -10.60 -31.88
N PHE A 466 19.42 -10.03 -32.49
CA PHE A 466 20.75 -9.90 -31.91
C PHE A 466 21.03 -8.53 -31.28
N THR A 467 20.03 -7.65 -31.17
CA THR A 467 20.20 -6.25 -30.74
C THR A 467 20.89 -6.12 -29.38
N PHE A 468 20.54 -6.98 -28.43
CA PHE A 468 21.11 -7.01 -27.07
C PHE A 468 21.88 -8.30 -26.82
N SER A 469 22.79 -8.58 -27.74
CA SER A 469 23.64 -9.76 -27.71
C SER A 469 25.09 -9.41 -28.05
N ARG A 470 26.03 -10.25 -27.60
CA ARG A 470 27.45 -10.17 -27.91
C ARG A 470 27.90 -11.49 -28.53
N GLN A 471 28.34 -11.38 -29.77
CA GLN A 471 29.02 -12.44 -30.50
C GLN A 471 30.43 -12.59 -29.92
N SER A 472 30.66 -13.67 -29.19
CA SER A 472 31.94 -13.93 -28.53
C SER A 472 32.94 -14.55 -29.50
N ARG A 473 32.50 -15.46 -30.37
CA ARG A 473 33.31 -16.18 -31.37
C ARG A 473 32.43 -16.59 -32.55
N GLY A 474 33.03 -16.80 -33.72
CA GLY A 474 32.37 -17.38 -34.91
C GLY A 474 31.12 -16.62 -35.35
N MET A 475 30.12 -17.29 -35.94
CA MET A 475 28.84 -16.71 -36.36
C MET A 475 27.88 -16.39 -35.21
N ARG A 476 26.83 -15.59 -35.48
CA ARG A 476 25.74 -15.36 -34.52
C ARG A 476 24.79 -16.56 -34.48
N VAL A 477 24.68 -17.16 -33.30
CA VAL A 477 23.77 -18.28 -33.02
C VAL A 477 22.48 -17.76 -32.36
N PRO A 478 21.29 -18.07 -32.89
CA PRO A 478 20.01 -17.63 -32.33
C PRO A 478 19.75 -18.15 -30.91
N TYR A 479 19.06 -17.36 -30.10
CA TYR A 479 18.71 -17.71 -28.72
C TYR A 479 17.88 -18.99 -28.65
N GLY A 480 18.21 -19.88 -27.70
CA GLY A 480 17.51 -21.15 -27.53
C GLY A 480 17.82 -22.20 -28.60
N THR A 481 18.90 -22.02 -29.37
CA THR A 481 19.37 -22.98 -30.37
C THR A 481 20.82 -23.38 -30.10
N ALA A 482 21.20 -24.58 -30.53
CA ALA A 482 22.59 -25.03 -30.53
C ALA A 482 22.82 -26.10 -31.61
N GLY A 483 24.06 -26.27 -32.05
CA GLY A 483 24.41 -27.31 -33.01
C GLY A 483 25.90 -27.55 -33.18
N ASP A 484 26.28 -28.69 -33.75
CA ASP A 484 27.68 -28.99 -34.02
C ASP A 484 27.85 -29.99 -35.16
N CYS A 485 29.10 -30.12 -35.59
CA CYS A 485 29.57 -31.15 -36.51
C CYS A 485 30.46 -32.18 -35.80
N TYR A 486 30.22 -32.46 -34.52
CA TYR A 486 31.20 -33.16 -33.68
C TYR A 486 31.37 -34.63 -34.06
N SER A 487 30.27 -35.38 -34.25
CA SER A 487 30.29 -36.84 -34.47
C SER A 487 29.00 -37.35 -35.11
N ALA A 488 29.09 -38.38 -35.96
CA ALA A 488 27.98 -39.14 -36.50
C ALA A 488 27.38 -40.16 -35.52
N ARG A 489 28.05 -40.44 -34.40
CA ARG A 489 27.52 -41.34 -33.38
C ARG A 489 26.37 -40.67 -32.64
N LYS A 490 25.21 -41.34 -32.64
CA LYS A 490 23.99 -40.84 -31.99
C LYS A 490 24.25 -40.57 -30.50
N GLY A 491 23.92 -39.36 -30.05
CA GLY A 491 24.03 -38.96 -28.65
C GLY A 491 25.37 -38.31 -28.27
N CYS A 492 26.23 -38.02 -29.25
CA CYS A 492 27.55 -37.43 -29.03
C CYS A 492 27.61 -35.90 -29.25
N ALA A 493 26.46 -35.22 -29.21
CA ALA A 493 26.38 -33.76 -29.32
C ALA A 493 27.23 -33.06 -28.23
N GLN A 494 27.85 -31.93 -28.56
CA GLN A 494 28.71 -31.12 -27.68
C GLN A 494 28.27 -29.66 -27.55
N ALA A 495 27.57 -29.11 -28.54
CA ALA A 495 27.12 -27.72 -28.46
C ALA A 495 26.02 -27.53 -27.44
N LYS A 496 25.98 -26.35 -26.82
CA LYS A 496 25.10 -26.04 -25.71
C LYS A 496 24.36 -24.72 -25.88
N PHE A 497 23.17 -24.63 -25.32
CA PHE A 497 22.49 -23.37 -25.07
C PHE A 497 21.93 -23.33 -23.66
N SER A 498 21.72 -22.12 -23.16
CA SER A 498 21.10 -21.89 -21.85
C SER A 498 20.13 -20.70 -21.96
N ILE A 499 18.90 -20.93 -21.49
CA ILE A 499 17.84 -19.95 -21.33
C ILE A 499 17.58 -19.82 -19.84
N ASP A 500 17.77 -18.64 -19.30
CA ASP A 500 17.51 -18.33 -17.90
C ASP A 500 16.62 -17.09 -17.79
N LEU A 501 15.36 -17.32 -17.41
CA LEU A 501 14.35 -16.28 -17.19
C LEU A 501 14.13 -15.99 -15.70
N THR A 502 15.03 -16.46 -14.82
CA THR A 502 14.95 -16.17 -13.39
C THR A 502 15.02 -14.66 -13.12
N GLY A 503 14.26 -14.19 -12.13
CA GLY A 503 14.12 -12.77 -11.82
C GLY A 503 13.24 -11.97 -12.79
N THR A 504 12.79 -12.56 -13.90
CA THR A 504 11.86 -11.92 -14.84
C THR A 504 10.39 -12.23 -14.50
N SER A 505 9.46 -11.47 -15.09
CA SER A 505 8.02 -11.76 -15.01
C SER A 505 7.58 -12.96 -15.86
N PHE A 506 8.53 -13.67 -16.49
CA PHE A 506 8.26 -14.68 -17.51
C PHE A 506 8.84 -16.04 -17.14
N ARG A 507 8.18 -17.08 -17.61
CA ARG A 507 8.71 -18.45 -17.69
C ARG A 507 8.43 -19.03 -19.07
N LEU A 508 9.20 -20.01 -19.52
CA LEU A 508 8.87 -20.75 -20.74
C LEU A 508 7.59 -21.56 -20.51
N SER A 509 6.75 -21.66 -21.54
CA SER A 509 5.56 -22.52 -21.50
C SER A 509 5.98 -23.99 -21.49
N GLU A 510 5.25 -24.82 -20.75
CA GLU A 510 5.48 -26.27 -20.67
C GLU A 510 5.32 -26.97 -22.04
N ASN A 511 4.64 -26.30 -22.98
CA ASN A 511 4.42 -26.78 -24.34
C ASN A 511 5.64 -26.59 -25.27
N VAL A 512 6.66 -25.85 -24.85
CA VAL A 512 7.85 -25.62 -25.67
C VAL A 512 8.66 -26.91 -25.76
N ARG A 513 8.91 -27.36 -27.00
CA ARG A 513 9.71 -28.54 -27.33
C ARG A 513 10.80 -28.17 -28.33
N TRP A 514 11.92 -28.88 -28.29
CA TRP A 514 13.00 -28.75 -29.25
C TRP A 514 12.99 -29.91 -30.23
N ARG A 515 13.16 -29.58 -31.51
CA ARG A 515 13.33 -30.56 -32.59
C ARG A 515 14.79 -30.59 -33.02
N SER A 516 15.31 -31.79 -33.26
CA SER A 516 16.62 -31.99 -33.85
C SER A 516 16.51 -31.92 -35.38
N ILE A 517 17.40 -31.18 -36.03
CA ILE A 517 17.49 -31.01 -37.47
C ILE A 517 18.86 -31.52 -37.93
N GLY A 518 18.89 -32.29 -39.02
CA GLY A 518 20.11 -32.89 -39.56
C GLY A 518 20.21 -34.40 -39.33
N LYS A 519 21.15 -35.05 -40.02
CA LYS A 519 21.37 -36.50 -39.91
C LYS A 519 22.09 -36.84 -38.60
N HIS A 520 21.58 -37.83 -37.87
CA HIS A 520 22.10 -38.25 -36.57
C HIS A 520 22.15 -37.13 -35.51
N ALA A 521 21.37 -36.07 -35.70
CA ALA A 521 21.24 -34.99 -34.73
C ALA A 521 20.57 -35.51 -33.46
N THR A 522 21.08 -35.07 -32.31
CA THR A 522 20.52 -35.38 -31.00
C THR A 522 20.35 -34.11 -30.19
N ALA A 523 19.29 -34.08 -29.39
CA ALA A 523 19.01 -33.01 -28.45
C ALA A 523 18.71 -33.63 -27.09
N ARG A 524 19.40 -33.16 -26.05
CA ARG A 524 19.12 -33.44 -24.64
C ARG A 524 18.79 -32.12 -23.98
N ILE A 525 17.53 -31.97 -23.57
CA ILE A 525 17.02 -30.74 -22.97
C ILE A 525 16.69 -31.02 -21.52
N ASP A 526 17.30 -30.25 -20.63
CA ASP A 526 16.99 -30.22 -19.20
C ASP A 526 16.25 -28.92 -18.90
N ALA A 527 14.99 -29.05 -18.46
CA ALA A 527 14.08 -27.93 -18.24
C ALA A 527 13.60 -27.91 -16.79
N SER A 528 13.82 -26.79 -16.12
CA SER A 528 13.24 -26.43 -14.84
C SER A 528 12.20 -25.32 -15.03
N GLU A 529 11.49 -24.90 -13.97
CA GLU A 529 10.43 -23.88 -14.06
C GLU A 529 10.84 -22.58 -14.79
N ARG A 530 12.09 -22.12 -14.61
CA ARG A 530 12.56 -20.83 -15.18
C ARG A 530 13.89 -20.91 -15.93
N ARG A 531 14.51 -22.09 -15.98
CA ARG A 531 15.80 -22.29 -16.65
C ARG A 531 15.76 -23.54 -17.52
N VAL A 532 16.27 -23.42 -18.73
CA VAL A 532 16.41 -24.52 -19.68
C VAL A 532 17.83 -24.56 -20.19
N VAL A 533 18.45 -25.74 -20.13
CA VAL A 533 19.77 -26.00 -20.70
C VAL A 533 19.62 -27.11 -21.73
N GLY A 534 20.17 -26.91 -22.92
CA GLY A 534 20.15 -27.90 -23.98
C GLY A 534 21.55 -28.25 -24.45
N GLN A 535 21.77 -29.54 -24.71
CA GLN A 535 22.93 -30.06 -25.43
C GLN A 535 22.45 -30.64 -26.76
N CYS A 536 22.94 -30.07 -27.86
CA CYS A 536 22.42 -30.35 -29.20
C CYS A 536 23.54 -30.45 -30.23
N GLY A 537 23.38 -31.34 -31.22
CA GLY A 537 24.44 -31.56 -32.20
C GLY A 537 24.46 -32.97 -32.78
N GLY A 538 25.56 -33.32 -33.44
CA GLY A 538 25.78 -34.59 -34.12
C GLY A 538 26.62 -34.40 -35.38
N TYR A 539 26.17 -34.97 -36.50
CA TYR A 539 26.87 -34.86 -37.78
C TYR A 539 26.40 -33.64 -38.57
N CYS A 540 26.82 -32.46 -38.11
CA CYS A 540 26.34 -31.16 -38.59
C CYS A 540 24.85 -30.98 -38.35
N GLY A 541 24.42 -31.39 -37.16
CA GLY A 541 23.05 -31.28 -36.69
C GLY A 541 22.89 -30.10 -35.74
N ASN A 542 21.67 -29.60 -35.62
CA ASN A 542 21.29 -28.56 -34.69
C ASN A 542 19.94 -28.86 -34.04
N CYS A 543 19.61 -28.14 -32.98
CA CYS A 543 18.28 -28.16 -32.39
C CYS A 543 17.68 -26.76 -32.36
N VAL A 544 16.39 -26.68 -32.64
CA VAL A 544 15.61 -25.44 -32.60
C VAL A 544 14.29 -25.71 -31.91
N ALA A 545 13.69 -24.67 -31.32
CA ALA A 545 12.32 -24.78 -30.82
C ALA A 545 11.36 -25.15 -31.96
N ASP A 546 10.34 -25.95 -31.66
CA ASP A 546 9.31 -26.33 -32.63
C ASP A 546 8.66 -25.07 -33.23
N ALA A 547 8.52 -25.01 -34.55
CA ALA A 547 8.01 -23.81 -35.23
C ALA A 547 6.53 -23.51 -34.88
N SER A 548 5.74 -24.52 -34.51
CA SER A 548 4.33 -24.37 -34.16
C SER A 548 4.14 -23.59 -32.86
N VAL A 549 4.95 -23.89 -31.84
CA VAL A 549 4.90 -23.26 -30.51
C VAL A 549 5.90 -22.10 -30.41
N GLY A 550 7.10 -22.29 -30.92
CA GLY A 550 8.25 -21.40 -30.77
C GLY A 550 8.74 -21.35 -29.32
N LEU A 551 9.53 -20.32 -29.00
CA LEU A 551 9.91 -19.99 -27.63
C LEU A 551 8.77 -19.22 -26.94
N GLN A 552 7.65 -19.91 -26.70
CA GLN A 552 6.49 -19.34 -26.05
C GLN A 552 6.72 -19.15 -24.55
N VAL A 553 6.29 -18.01 -24.01
CA VAL A 553 6.41 -17.67 -22.59
C VAL A 553 5.05 -17.44 -21.93
N GLU A 554 5.02 -17.61 -20.62
CA GLU A 554 3.89 -17.34 -19.73
C GLU A 554 4.30 -16.32 -18.68
N ILE A 555 3.32 -15.57 -18.16
CA ILE A 555 3.55 -14.56 -17.12
C ILE A 555 3.30 -15.21 -15.76
N THR A 556 4.31 -15.19 -14.89
CA THR A 556 4.23 -15.79 -13.55
C THR A 556 3.53 -14.88 -12.56
#